data_AF-V4Y5R1-F1
#
_entry.id   AF-V4Y5R1-F1
#
_cell.length_a   1.000
_cell.length_b   1.000
_cell.length_c   1.000
_cell.angle_alpha   90.00
_cell.angle_beta   90.00
_cell.angle_gamma   90.00
#
_symmetry.space_group_name_H-M   'P 1'
#
loop_
_entity.id
_entity.type
_entity.pdbx_description
1 polymer ?
#
loop_
_entity_poly.entity_id
_entity_poly.type
_entity_poly.pdbx_seq_one_letter_code
_entity_poly.pdbx_strand_id
1 'polypeptide(L)'
;MDTAIDPFGIEALVGRIRYHRLAAVTLAGTYVLMLLGAYTSAIGAGLSCPDWPMCYGTVVPFFHPEIMTNSPYSALQIFAEWAHRGLAMIVGLLIVATALCGWTRADRRLIRWSAATAVLLLPLQIVLGGLTVTAALQPIVVTAHLATATLILLALTTTTVGSWSKRRCSDKD
;
A
#
# COMPACT_ATOMS: atom_id res chain seq x y z
N MET A 1 41.33 -1.15 3.97
CA MET A 1 40.33 -0.23 4.54
C MET A 1 39.41 0.13 3.37
N ASP A 2 38.18 -0.34 3.25
CA ASP A 2 37.08 -0.24 4.22
C ASP A 2 36.22 -1.52 4.25
N THR A 3 36.25 -2.22 5.39
CA THR A 3 35.23 -3.21 5.74
C THR A 3 34.07 -2.45 6.38
N ALA A 4 33.13 -1.98 5.57
CA ALA A 4 31.85 -1.51 6.08
C ALA A 4 31.13 -2.70 6.74
N ILE A 5 31.13 -2.71 8.06
CA ILE A 5 30.33 -3.59 8.90
C ILE A 5 28.87 -3.26 8.58
N ASP A 6 28.20 -4.12 7.81
CA ASP A 6 26.73 -4.22 7.76
C ASP A 6 26.31 -4.98 9.03
N PRO A 7 25.83 -4.30 10.09
CA PRO A 7 25.53 -4.96 11.37
C PRO A 7 24.20 -5.75 11.31
N PHE A 8 23.43 -5.63 10.23
CA PHE A 8 22.06 -6.16 10.14
C PHE A 8 21.81 -7.09 8.93
N GLY A 9 22.80 -7.31 8.06
CA GLY A 9 22.65 -8.10 6.84
C GLY A 9 21.64 -7.51 5.85
N ILE A 10 21.27 -6.22 5.95
CA ILE A 10 20.18 -5.63 5.14
C ILE A 10 20.57 -5.62 3.68
N GLU A 11 21.82 -5.30 3.35
CA GLU A 11 22.32 -5.30 1.97
C GLU A 11 22.27 -6.70 1.36
N ALA A 12 22.64 -7.74 2.15
CA ALA A 12 22.56 -9.14 1.73
C ALA A 12 21.11 -9.67 1.67
N LEU A 13 20.23 -9.22 2.55
CA LEU A 13 18.79 -9.55 2.56
C LEU A 13 18.09 -8.94 1.32
N VAL A 14 18.32 -7.65 1.07
CA VAL A 14 17.82 -6.91 -0.09
C VAL A 14 18.43 -7.44 -1.39
N GLY A 15 19.71 -7.87 -1.37
CA GLY A 15 20.38 -8.53 -2.49
C GLY A 15 19.78 -9.89 -2.87
N ARG A 16 19.22 -10.63 -1.90
CA ARG A 16 18.56 -11.93 -2.14
C ARG A 16 17.11 -11.80 -2.64
N ILE A 17 16.43 -10.70 -2.37
CA ILE A 17 15.06 -10.49 -2.84
C ILE A 17 15.08 -10.17 -4.33
N ARG A 18 14.68 -11.15 -5.13
CA ARG A 18 14.56 -10.97 -6.58
C ARG A 18 13.44 -9.95 -6.87
N TYR A 19 13.71 -8.99 -7.76
CA TYR A 19 12.80 -7.88 -8.07
C TYR A 19 11.34 -8.30 -8.34
N HIS A 20 11.12 -9.37 -9.09
CA HIS A 20 9.77 -9.87 -9.40
C HIS A 20 9.01 -10.42 -8.17
N ARG A 21 9.71 -10.86 -7.11
CA ARG A 21 9.08 -11.23 -5.84
C ARG A 21 8.62 -9.99 -5.09
N LEU A 22 9.46 -8.95 -5.04
CA LEU A 22 9.09 -7.65 -4.46
C LEU A 22 7.87 -7.05 -5.18
N ALA A 23 7.90 -7.04 -6.52
CA ALA A 23 6.78 -6.56 -7.32
C ALA A 23 5.49 -7.37 -7.06
N ALA A 24 5.60 -8.72 -7.00
CA ALA A 24 4.45 -9.59 -6.71
C ALA A 24 3.89 -9.39 -5.30
N VAL A 25 4.75 -9.26 -4.28
CA VAL A 25 4.32 -8.97 -2.90
C VAL A 25 3.64 -7.60 -2.82
N THR A 26 4.17 -6.60 -3.51
CA THR A 26 3.58 -5.25 -3.56
C THR A 26 2.22 -5.25 -4.25
N LEU A 27 2.09 -5.96 -5.38
CA LEU A 27 0.83 -6.14 -6.09
C LEU A 27 -0.21 -6.85 -5.22
N ALA A 28 0.16 -7.97 -4.61
CA ALA A 28 -0.72 -8.72 -3.72
C ALA A 28 -1.15 -7.90 -2.50
N GLY A 29 -0.20 -7.20 -1.86
CA GLY A 29 -0.48 -6.31 -0.73
C GLY A 29 -1.43 -5.17 -1.10
N THR A 30 -1.25 -4.56 -2.29
CA THR A 30 -2.15 -3.52 -2.80
C THR A 30 -3.56 -4.06 -3.05
N TYR A 31 -3.68 -5.25 -3.64
CA TYR A 31 -4.97 -5.88 -3.86
C TYR A 31 -5.69 -6.23 -2.54
N VAL A 32 -4.96 -6.79 -1.56
CA VAL A 32 -5.50 -7.06 -0.22
C VAL A 32 -5.92 -5.77 0.47
N LEU A 33 -5.14 -4.69 0.34
CA LEU A 33 -5.50 -3.36 0.86
C LEU A 33 -6.81 -2.84 0.27
N MET A 34 -7.01 -2.99 -1.04
CA MET A 34 -8.25 -2.62 -1.72
C MET A 34 -9.44 -3.43 -1.20
N LEU A 35 -9.28 -4.75 -1.02
CA LEU A 35 -10.32 -5.62 -0.44
C LEU A 35 -10.65 -5.22 1.01
N LEU A 36 -9.65 -4.89 1.81
CA LEU A 36 -9.85 -4.40 3.18
C LEU A 36 -10.57 -3.05 3.20
N GLY A 37 -10.28 -2.16 2.25
CA GLY A 37 -11.02 -0.90 2.06
C GLY A 37 -12.48 -1.13 1.68
N ALA A 38 -12.73 -2.03 0.71
CA ALA A 38 -14.08 -2.44 0.33
C ALA A 38 -14.84 -3.07 1.51
N TYR A 39 -14.18 -3.91 2.31
CA TYR A 39 -14.73 -4.49 3.52
C TYR A 39 -15.09 -3.41 4.55
N THR A 40 -14.19 -2.47 4.82
CA THR A 40 -14.41 -1.33 5.73
C THR A 40 -15.64 -0.53 5.31
N SER A 41 -15.79 -0.26 4.01
CA SER A 41 -16.98 0.39 3.47
C SER A 41 -18.25 -0.46 3.64
N ALA A 42 -18.17 -1.76 3.39
CA ALA A 42 -19.32 -2.67 3.43
C ALA A 42 -19.90 -2.82 4.85
N ILE A 43 -19.06 -2.76 5.89
CA ILE A 43 -19.51 -2.82 7.28
C ILE A 43 -19.84 -1.43 7.87
N GLY A 44 -19.86 -0.37 7.07
CA GLY A 44 -20.14 0.99 7.52
C GLY A 44 -19.07 1.59 8.43
N ALA A 45 -17.83 1.10 8.36
CA ALA A 45 -16.72 1.53 9.20
C ALA A 45 -15.97 2.75 8.66
N GLY A 46 -16.33 3.30 7.49
CA GLY A 46 -15.55 4.38 6.85
C GLY A 46 -15.46 5.72 7.60
N LEU A 47 -16.20 5.88 8.70
CA LEU A 47 -16.18 7.05 9.60
C LEU A 47 -15.97 6.64 11.07
N SER A 48 -15.50 5.41 11.31
CA SER A 48 -15.32 4.88 12.66
C SER A 48 -14.15 5.54 13.41
N CYS A 49 -13.16 6.05 12.67
CA CYS A 49 -12.12 6.94 13.13
C CYS A 49 -12.43 8.38 12.68
N PRO A 50 -12.74 9.31 13.60
CA PRO A 50 -13.26 10.64 13.25
C PRO A 50 -12.21 11.60 12.68
N ASP A 51 -10.93 11.32 12.90
CA ASP A 51 -9.79 12.12 12.50
C ASP A 51 -8.90 11.38 11.51
N TRP A 52 -7.99 12.11 10.87
CA TRP A 52 -6.94 11.59 10.00
C TRP A 52 -5.71 12.49 10.16
N PRO A 53 -4.48 11.94 10.27
CA PRO A 53 -4.09 10.55 10.02
C PRO A 53 -4.29 9.58 11.20
N MET A 54 -4.46 10.11 12.41
CA MET A 54 -4.70 9.32 13.63
C MET A 54 -6.14 8.80 13.73
N CYS A 55 -6.41 7.92 14.70
CA CYS A 55 -7.75 7.44 15.01
C CYS A 55 -8.05 7.72 16.48
N TYR A 56 -9.01 8.60 16.75
CA TYR A 56 -9.28 9.21 18.06
C TYR A 56 -8.04 9.92 18.64
N GLY A 57 -7.25 10.58 17.80
CA GLY A 57 -6.04 11.29 18.23
C GLY A 57 -4.89 10.39 18.68
N THR A 58 -5.02 9.07 18.56
CA THR A 58 -3.99 8.09 18.92
C THR A 58 -3.61 7.20 17.74
N VAL A 59 -2.40 6.62 17.81
CA VAL A 59 -1.91 5.65 16.81
C VAL A 59 -2.54 4.28 17.01
N VAL A 60 -2.87 3.90 18.24
CA VAL A 60 -3.43 2.58 18.59
C VAL A 60 -4.62 2.76 19.53
N PRO A 61 -5.86 2.85 19.01
CA PRO A 61 -7.05 3.11 19.83
C PRO A 61 -7.38 1.97 20.80
N PHE A 62 -6.83 0.76 20.58
CA PHE A 62 -7.09 -0.41 21.44
C PHE A 62 -6.36 -0.38 22.79
N PHE A 63 -5.44 0.57 23.00
CA PHE A 63 -4.86 0.83 24.32
C PHE A 63 -5.71 1.80 25.17
N HIS A 64 -6.85 2.25 24.63
CA HIS A 64 -7.75 3.23 25.23
C HIS A 64 -9.16 2.63 25.32
N PRO A 65 -9.47 1.88 26.39
CA PRO A 65 -10.77 1.22 26.55
C PRO A 65 -11.97 2.18 26.43
N GLU A 66 -11.78 3.44 26.85
CA GLU A 66 -12.76 4.50 26.77
C GLU A 66 -13.26 4.79 25.35
N ILE A 67 -12.44 4.54 24.32
CA ILE A 67 -12.84 4.70 22.92
C ILE A 67 -13.89 3.63 22.58
N MET A 68 -13.64 2.38 22.96
CA MET A 68 -14.51 1.25 22.61
C MET A 68 -15.83 1.28 23.38
N THR A 69 -15.85 1.86 24.58
CA THR A 69 -17.07 1.96 25.40
C THR A 69 -17.95 3.16 25.06
N ASN A 70 -17.36 4.26 24.58
CA ASN A 70 -18.10 5.52 24.33
C ASN A 70 -18.34 5.81 22.84
N SER A 71 -17.72 5.06 21.94
CA SER A 71 -17.93 5.23 20.50
C SER A 71 -19.30 4.67 20.06
N PRO A 72 -19.97 5.31 19.09
CA PRO A 72 -21.16 4.74 18.45
C PRO A 72 -20.82 3.55 17.52
N TYR A 73 -19.53 3.28 17.28
CA TYR A 73 -19.06 2.20 16.41
C TYR A 73 -18.61 0.99 17.22
N SER A 74 -18.79 -0.20 16.65
CA SER A 74 -18.27 -1.44 17.24
C SER A 74 -16.74 -1.50 17.16
N ALA A 75 -16.12 -2.26 18.07
CA ALA A 75 -14.68 -2.49 18.06
C ALA A 75 -14.16 -3.05 16.71
N LEU A 76 -14.97 -3.87 16.02
CA LEU A 76 -14.64 -4.41 14.70
C LEU A 76 -14.60 -3.31 13.63
N GLN A 77 -15.54 -2.37 13.65
CA GLN A 77 -15.57 -1.26 12.69
C GLN A 77 -14.34 -0.37 12.87
N ILE A 78 -14.05 0.03 14.12
CA ILE A 78 -12.86 0.82 14.45
C ILE A 78 -11.58 0.09 14.03
N PHE A 79 -11.52 -1.23 14.29
CA PHE A 79 -10.38 -2.06 13.87
C PHE A 79 -10.22 -2.13 12.37
N ALA A 80 -11.30 -2.29 11.60
CA ALA A 80 -11.22 -2.40 10.15
C ALA A 80 -10.63 -1.12 9.53
N GLU A 81 -11.11 0.05 9.95
CA GLU A 81 -10.60 1.33 9.43
C GLU A 81 -9.15 1.58 9.88
N TRP A 82 -8.85 1.35 11.16
CA TRP A 82 -7.48 1.45 11.68
C TRP A 82 -6.51 0.50 10.94
N ALA A 83 -6.91 -0.75 10.72
CA ALA A 83 -6.12 -1.75 10.01
C ALA A 83 -5.92 -1.38 8.54
N HIS A 84 -6.94 -0.82 7.88
CA HIS A 84 -6.83 -0.31 6.52
C HIS A 84 -5.76 0.78 6.43
N ARG A 85 -5.77 1.77 7.34
CA ARG A 85 -4.76 2.84 7.42
C ARG A 85 -3.36 2.29 7.69
N GLY A 86 -3.25 1.36 8.64
CA GLY A 86 -2.00 0.66 8.97
C GLY A 86 -1.39 -0.06 7.77
N LEU A 87 -2.20 -0.87 7.10
CA LEU A 87 -1.78 -1.61 5.91
C LEU A 87 -1.45 -0.67 4.75
N ALA A 88 -2.18 0.45 4.59
CA ALA A 88 -1.90 1.44 3.56
C ALA A 88 -0.49 2.04 3.70
N MET A 89 -0.03 2.31 4.92
CA MET A 89 1.34 2.80 5.17
C MET A 89 2.39 1.76 4.75
N ILE A 90 2.21 0.50 5.13
CA ILE A 90 3.13 -0.60 4.78
C ILE A 90 3.18 -0.80 3.26
N VAL A 91 2.02 -0.85 2.60
CA VAL A 91 1.91 -1.02 1.15
C VAL A 91 2.49 0.18 0.41
N GLY A 92 2.28 1.41 0.90
CA GLY A 92 2.89 2.62 0.35
C GLY A 92 4.42 2.53 0.32
N LEU A 93 5.05 2.05 1.40
CA LEU A 93 6.50 1.81 1.45
C LEU A 93 6.93 0.73 0.45
N LEU A 94 6.15 -0.34 0.28
CA LEU A 94 6.42 -1.38 -0.71
C LEU A 94 6.34 -0.85 -2.15
N ILE A 95 5.41 0.05 -2.44
CA ILE A 95 5.29 0.72 -3.74
C ILE A 95 6.55 1.56 -4.03
N VAL A 96 7.00 2.36 -3.06
CA VAL A 96 8.23 3.14 -3.17
C VAL A 96 9.45 2.23 -3.36
N ALA A 97 9.60 1.19 -2.54
CA ALA A 97 10.69 0.23 -2.66
C ALA A 97 10.70 -0.47 -4.04
N THR A 98 9.53 -0.81 -4.58
CA THR A 98 9.37 -1.41 -5.91
C THR A 98 9.82 -0.46 -7.03
N ALA A 99 9.49 0.83 -6.94
CA ALA A 99 9.97 1.82 -7.90
C ALA A 99 11.50 1.99 -7.79
N LEU A 100 12.05 2.23 -6.60
CA LEU A 100 13.49 2.42 -6.41
C LEU A 100 14.30 1.22 -6.92
N CYS A 101 13.88 -0.01 -6.58
CA CYS A 101 14.51 -1.23 -7.07
C CYS A 101 14.32 -1.43 -8.58
N GLY A 102 13.23 -0.92 -9.16
CA GLY A 102 12.97 -1.01 -10.58
C GLY A 102 14.01 -0.24 -11.41
N TRP A 103 14.55 0.85 -10.90
CA TRP A 103 15.50 1.69 -11.64
C TRP A 103 16.85 1.02 -11.80
N THR A 104 17.24 0.21 -10.81
CA THR A 104 18.50 -0.51 -10.78
C THR A 104 18.39 -1.93 -11.34
N ARG A 105 17.22 -2.59 -11.21
CA ARG A 105 17.05 -4.02 -11.53
C ARG A 105 16.17 -4.33 -12.73
N ALA A 106 15.37 -3.38 -13.23
CA ALA A 106 14.51 -3.63 -14.39
C ALA A 106 15.22 -3.26 -15.69
N ASP A 107 15.22 -4.14 -16.69
CA ASP A 107 15.86 -3.88 -17.99
C ASP A 107 14.99 -3.07 -18.95
N ARG A 108 13.66 -3.23 -18.85
CA ARG A 108 12.72 -2.62 -19.80
C ARG A 108 12.21 -1.28 -19.28
N ARG A 109 12.25 -0.27 -20.15
CA ARG A 109 11.71 1.07 -19.90
C ARG A 109 10.26 1.03 -19.40
N LEU A 110 9.41 0.20 -20.00
CA LEU A 110 8.02 0.03 -19.59
C LEU A 110 7.87 -0.34 -18.11
N ILE A 111 8.68 -1.27 -17.60
CA ILE A 111 8.62 -1.74 -16.21
C ILE A 111 8.99 -0.60 -15.25
N ARG A 112 10.07 0.14 -15.56
CA ARG A 112 10.50 1.30 -14.79
C ARG A 112 9.36 2.31 -14.73
N TRP A 113 8.92 2.84 -15.87
CA TRP A 113 7.91 3.90 -15.88
C TRP A 113 6.56 3.47 -15.29
N SER A 114 6.17 2.19 -15.42
CA SER A 114 4.98 1.68 -14.71
C SER A 114 5.14 1.78 -13.19
N ALA A 115 6.28 1.37 -12.63
CA ALA A 115 6.53 1.49 -11.20
C ALA A 115 6.67 2.96 -10.74
N ALA A 116 7.22 3.88 -11.55
CA ALA A 116 7.17 5.32 -11.23
C ALA A 116 5.74 5.84 -11.19
N THR A 117 4.90 5.49 -12.17
CA THR A 117 3.51 5.95 -12.20
C THR A 117 2.78 5.56 -10.92
N ALA A 118 3.00 4.35 -10.39
CA ALA A 118 2.43 3.92 -9.11
C ALA A 118 2.87 4.83 -7.93
N VAL A 119 4.16 5.21 -7.87
CA VAL A 119 4.67 6.15 -6.85
C VAL A 119 4.16 7.57 -7.06
N LEU A 120 4.03 8.03 -8.31
CA LEU A 120 3.53 9.38 -8.61
C LEU A 120 2.05 9.54 -8.24
N LEU A 121 1.25 8.48 -8.37
CA LEU A 121 -0.15 8.47 -7.97
C LEU A 121 -0.36 8.29 -6.46
N LEU A 122 0.66 7.79 -5.73
CA LEU A 122 0.54 7.50 -4.30
C LEU A 122 0.22 8.73 -3.43
N PRO A 123 0.82 9.92 -3.62
CA PRO A 123 0.42 11.12 -2.88
C PRO A 123 -1.05 11.49 -3.08
N LEU A 124 -1.54 11.40 -4.33
CA LEU A 124 -2.95 11.63 -4.64
C LEU A 124 -3.85 10.60 -3.92
N GLN A 125 -3.45 9.32 -3.91
CA GLN A 125 -4.17 8.27 -3.19
C GLN A 125 -4.26 8.53 -1.69
N ILE A 126 -3.16 8.98 -1.07
CA ILE A 126 -3.09 9.31 0.36
C ILE A 126 -4.02 10.48 0.69
N VAL A 127 -3.97 11.56 -0.10
CA VAL A 127 -4.84 12.73 0.07
C VAL A 127 -6.30 12.34 -0.07
N LEU A 128 -6.65 11.61 -1.13
CA LEU A 128 -8.03 11.15 -1.35
C LEU A 128 -8.51 10.24 -0.20
N GLY A 129 -7.64 9.40 0.37
CA GLY A 129 -7.98 8.54 1.51
C GLY A 129 -8.19 9.31 2.81
N GLY A 130 -7.46 10.40 3.04
CA GLY A 130 -7.79 11.32 4.13
C GLY A 130 -9.13 12.01 3.90
N LEU A 131 -9.37 12.45 2.67
CA LEU A 131 -10.61 13.12 2.29
C LEU A 131 -11.85 12.24 2.39
N THR A 132 -11.75 10.90 2.24
CA THR A 132 -12.91 10.04 2.46
C THR A 132 -13.47 10.16 3.88
N VAL A 133 -12.60 10.47 4.85
CA VAL A 133 -12.99 10.68 6.25
C VAL A 133 -13.43 12.13 6.46
N THR A 134 -12.57 13.09 6.12
CA THR A 134 -12.82 14.51 6.41
C THR A 134 -13.92 15.14 5.55
N ALA A 135 -14.24 14.54 4.41
CA ALA A 135 -15.38 14.92 3.57
C ALA A 135 -16.59 13.99 3.75
N ALA A 136 -16.68 13.26 4.88
CA ALA A 136 -17.84 12.46 5.27
C ALA A 136 -18.31 11.48 4.17
N LEU A 137 -17.38 10.73 3.58
CA LEU A 137 -17.64 9.74 2.52
C LEU A 137 -18.36 10.32 1.29
N GLN A 138 -18.12 11.59 0.94
CA GLN A 138 -18.65 12.19 -0.30
C GLN A 138 -18.41 11.26 -1.50
N PRO A 139 -19.45 10.88 -2.27
CA PRO A 139 -19.34 9.84 -3.29
C PRO A 139 -18.25 10.11 -4.32
N ILE A 140 -18.09 11.35 -4.75
CA ILE A 140 -17.06 11.73 -5.72
C ILE A 140 -15.63 11.48 -5.21
N VAL A 141 -15.39 11.72 -3.91
CA VAL A 141 -14.09 11.49 -3.27
C VAL A 141 -13.82 10.00 -3.15
N VAL A 142 -14.81 9.22 -2.70
CA VAL A 142 -14.69 7.76 -2.57
C VAL A 142 -14.45 7.10 -3.93
N THR A 143 -15.18 7.52 -4.96
CA THR A 143 -14.98 7.03 -6.33
C THR A 143 -13.61 7.44 -6.88
N ALA A 144 -13.18 8.69 -6.67
CA ALA A 144 -11.85 9.13 -7.10
C ALA A 144 -10.72 8.35 -6.38
N HIS A 145 -10.90 8.06 -5.09
CA HIS A 145 -9.97 7.26 -4.30
C HIS A 145 -9.84 5.84 -4.86
N LEU A 146 -10.97 5.18 -5.16
CA LEU A 146 -10.97 3.84 -5.76
C LEU A 146 -10.40 3.84 -7.19
N ALA A 147 -10.73 4.85 -8.00
CA ALA A 147 -10.23 4.98 -9.36
C ALA A 147 -8.70 5.13 -9.38
N THR A 148 -8.16 5.98 -8.50
CA THR A 148 -6.70 6.18 -8.36
C THR A 148 -6.02 4.91 -7.85
N ALA A 149 -6.60 4.19 -6.89
CA ALA A 149 -6.10 2.89 -6.44
C ALA A 149 -6.03 1.87 -7.59
N THR A 150 -7.05 1.88 -8.45
CA THR A 150 -7.12 0.98 -9.62
C THR A 150 -6.01 1.28 -10.62
N LEU A 151 -5.71 2.57 -10.87
CA LEU A 151 -4.58 2.96 -11.71
C LEU A 151 -3.22 2.51 -11.13
N ILE A 152 -3.05 2.63 -9.81
CA ILE A 152 -1.87 2.10 -9.10
C ILE A 152 -1.77 0.59 -9.27
N LEU A 153 -2.87 -0.14 -9.07
CA LEU A 153 -2.91 -1.60 -9.23
C LEU A 153 -2.56 -2.04 -10.65
N LEU A 154 -3.06 -1.34 -11.68
CA LEU A 154 -2.73 -1.61 -13.08
C LEU A 154 -1.23 -1.40 -13.35
N ALA A 155 -0.67 -0.29 -12.86
CA ALA A 155 0.75 -0.01 -12.99
C ALA A 155 1.64 -1.08 -12.31
N LEU A 156 1.24 -1.55 -11.13
CA LEU A 156 1.92 -2.65 -10.43
C LEU A 156 1.74 -4.01 -11.12
N THR A 157 0.59 -4.23 -11.77
CA THR A 157 0.34 -5.44 -12.58
C THR A 157 1.28 -5.47 -13.77
N THR A 158 1.40 -4.38 -14.53
CA THR A 158 2.35 -4.26 -15.65
C THR A 158 3.79 -4.48 -15.18
N THR A 159 4.16 -3.89 -14.04
CA THR A 159 5.48 -4.05 -13.41
C THR A 159 5.76 -5.53 -13.07
N THR A 160 4.80 -6.19 -12.42
CA THR A 160 4.90 -7.59 -12.02
C THR A 160 4.99 -8.49 -13.25
N VAL A 161 4.01 -8.47 -14.14
CA VAL A 161 3.98 -9.34 -15.34
C VAL A 161 5.25 -9.15 -16.19
N GLY A 162 5.67 -7.90 -16.41
CA GLY A 162 6.88 -7.57 -17.16
C GLY A 162 8.16 -8.15 -16.52
N SER A 163 8.24 -8.15 -15.19
CA SER A 163 9.39 -8.70 -14.45
C SER A 163 9.47 -10.24 -14.46
N TRP A 164 8.35 -10.94 -14.66
CA TRP A 164 8.30 -12.41 -14.72
C TRP A 164 8.54 -12.96 -16.14
N SER A 165 8.18 -12.20 -17.19
CA SER A 165 8.33 -12.62 -18.59
C SER A 165 9.76 -13.02 -18.98
N LYS A 166 10.79 -12.46 -18.33
CA LYS A 166 12.21 -12.78 -18.60
C LYS A 166 12.63 -14.20 -18.20
N ARG A 167 11.91 -14.85 -17.26
CA ARG A 167 12.27 -16.21 -16.80
C ARG A 167 11.97 -17.30 -17.81
N ARG A 168 10.84 -17.21 -18.53
CA ARG A 168 10.38 -18.30 -19.40
C ARG A 168 11.14 -18.41 -20.72
N CYS A 169 11.88 -17.36 -21.12
CA CYS A 169 12.69 -17.38 -22.33
C CYS A 169 14.14 -17.82 -22.07
N SER A 170 14.64 -17.70 -20.84
CA SER A 170 16.00 -18.13 -20.48
C SER A 170 16.08 -19.60 -20.06
N ASP A 171 14.95 -20.26 -19.86
CA ASP A 171 14.83 -21.68 -19.44
C ASP A 171 14.65 -22.63 -20.64
N LYS A 172 14.79 -22.12 -21.87
CA LYS A 172 14.58 -22.85 -23.13
C LYS A 172 15.85 -23.00 -23.98
N ASP A 173 17.00 -22.58 -23.46
CA ASP A 173 18.33 -22.74 -24.05
C ASP A 173 19.16 -23.69 -23.18
#